data_AF-A0A9D1HV00-F1
#
_entry.id   AF-A0A9D1HV00-F1
#
_cell.length_a   1.000
_cell.length_b   1.000
_cell.length_c   1.000
_cell.angle_alpha   90.00
_cell.angle_beta   90.00
_cell.angle_gamma   90.00
#
_symmetry.space_group_name_H-M   'P 1'
#
loop_
_entity.id
_entity.type
_entity.pdbx_description
1 polymer ?
#
loop_
_entity_poly.entity_id
_entity_poly.type
_entity_poly.pdbx_seq_one_letter_code
_entity_poly.pdbx_strand_id
1 'polypeptide(L)'
;MDLVIVVILLLLVAFIYKKFSSFIYFFGILDIFFRLTALIKYQLDIPEVTQFFNKYVPESLLGIFQKYSTGVFQDILTWGYIIAMGAFLYYVFRTFLKKK
;
A
#
# COMPACT_ATOMS: atom_id res chain seq x y z
N MET A 1 -17.19 5.02 7.33
CA MET A 1 -16.38 6.05 8.01
C MET A 1 -14.90 5.70 8.02
N ASP A 2 -14.52 4.41 7.91
CA ASP A 2 -13.11 3.98 7.96
C ASP A 2 -12.29 4.29 6.70
N LEU A 3 -12.90 4.30 5.49
CA LEU A 3 -12.22 4.69 4.25
C LEU A 3 -11.69 6.13 4.32
N VAL A 4 -12.53 7.03 4.80
CA VAL A 4 -12.23 8.47 4.86
C VAL A 4 -11.02 8.69 5.76
N ILE A 5 -10.92 7.93 6.86
CA ILE A 5 -9.76 7.96 7.76
C ILE A 5 -8.50 7.47 7.06
N VAL A 6 -8.55 6.35 6.33
CA VAL A 6 -7.39 5.82 5.59
C VAL A 6 -6.93 6.80 4.49
N VAL A 7 -7.87 7.33 3.72
CA VAL A 7 -7.58 8.28 2.64
C VAL A 7 -7.04 9.59 3.20
N ILE A 8 -7.60 10.10 4.30
CA ILE A 8 -7.05 11.25 5.02
C ILE A 8 -5.65 10.91 5.52
N LEU A 9 -5.41 9.75 6.11
CA LEU A 9 -4.08 9.36 6.61
C LEU A 9 -3.04 9.32 5.47
N LEU A 10 -3.40 8.74 4.32
CA LEU A 10 -2.55 8.72 3.12
C LEU A 10 -2.29 10.12 2.57
N LEU A 11 -3.31 11.00 2.56
CA LEU A 11 -3.16 12.40 2.16
C LEU A 11 -2.33 13.21 3.17
N LEU A 12 -2.48 12.95 4.47
CA LEU A 12 -1.73 13.60 5.54
C LEU A 12 -0.25 13.20 5.46
N VAL A 13 0.02 11.92 5.23
CA VAL A 13 1.35 11.38 4.91
C VAL A 13 1.90 12.05 3.65
N ALA A 14 1.12 12.15 2.57
CA ALA A 14 1.54 12.84 1.35
C ALA A 14 1.84 14.32 1.58
N PHE A 15 1.09 14.99 2.44
CA PHE A 15 1.25 16.40 2.78
C PHE A 15 2.44 16.65 3.72
N ILE A 16 2.72 15.72 4.64
CA ILE A 16 3.90 15.72 5.51
C ILE A 16 5.18 15.56 4.69
N TYR A 17 5.17 14.67 3.69
CA TYR A 17 6.29 14.50 2.78
C TYR A 17 6.28 15.58 1.70
N LYS A 18 6.86 16.75 2.01
CA LYS A 18 7.06 17.89 1.08
C LYS A 18 7.71 17.54 -0.28
N LYS A 19 8.23 16.31 -0.44
CA LYS A 19 8.80 15.78 -1.69
C LYS A 19 8.02 14.57 -2.14
N PHE A 20 7.51 14.64 -3.38
CA PHE A 20 6.80 13.53 -4.04
C PHE A 20 7.60 12.22 -4.02
N SER A 21 8.93 12.28 -4.16
CA SER A 21 9.78 11.09 -4.07
C SER A 21 9.69 10.38 -2.71
N SER A 22 9.64 11.13 -1.61
CA SER A 22 9.53 10.56 -0.26
C SER A 22 8.18 9.91 -0.03
N PHE A 23 7.10 10.50 -0.57
CA PHE A 23 5.77 9.87 -0.57
C PHE A 23 5.79 8.53 -1.32
N ILE A 24 6.36 8.50 -2.54
CA ILE A 24 6.45 7.28 -3.34
C ILE A 24 7.25 6.18 -2.63
N TYR A 25 8.36 6.52 -1.97
CA TYR A 25 9.11 5.57 -1.15
C TYR A 25 8.29 5.02 0.01
N PHE A 26 7.64 5.90 0.78
CA PHE A 26 6.81 5.48 1.90
C PHE A 26 5.63 4.60 1.46
N PHE A 27 4.96 4.99 0.38
CA PHE A 27 3.86 4.24 -0.21
C PHE A 27 4.30 2.83 -0.63
N GLY A 28 5.41 2.72 -1.37
CA GLY A 28 5.95 1.41 -1.78
C GLY A 28 6.41 0.55 -0.60
N ILE A 29 7.03 1.15 0.42
CA ILE A 29 7.42 0.44 1.65
C ILE A 29 6.19 -0.11 2.38
N LEU A 30 5.14 0.70 2.56
CA LEU A 30 3.91 0.26 3.20
C LEU A 30 3.21 -0.87 2.42
N ASP A 31 3.13 -0.76 1.09
CA ASP A 31 2.52 -1.80 0.28
C ASP A 31 3.27 -3.13 0.41
N ILE A 32 4.60 -3.10 0.32
CA ILE A 32 5.45 -4.29 0.51
C ILE A 32 5.28 -4.84 1.93
N PHE A 33 5.20 -3.99 2.94
CA PHE A 33 4.97 -4.43 4.32
C PHE A 33 3.66 -5.21 4.47
N PHE A 34 2.55 -4.69 3.95
CA PHE A 34 1.27 -5.40 3.97
C PHE A 34 1.30 -6.72 3.19
N ARG A 35 2.01 -6.78 2.06
CA ARG A 35 2.19 -8.02 1.30
C ARG A 35 3.00 -9.05 2.09
N LEU A 36 4.05 -8.63 2.79
CA LEU A 36 4.85 -9.52 3.63
C LEU A 36 4.03 -10.08 4.80
N THR A 37 3.22 -9.25 5.47
CA THR A 37 2.35 -9.74 6.55
C THR A 37 1.28 -10.70 6.02
N ALA A 38 0.74 -10.46 4.82
CA ALA A 38 -0.16 -11.39 4.16
C ALA A 38 0.51 -12.73 3.86
N LEU A 39 1.75 -12.74 3.36
CA LEU A 39 2.52 -13.97 3.12
C LEU A 39 2.80 -14.75 4.41
N ILE A 40 3.15 -14.06 5.51
CA ILE A 40 3.36 -14.71 6.81
C ILE A 40 2.08 -15.39 7.29
N LYS A 41 0.93 -14.72 7.17
CA LYS A 41 -0.39 -15.30 7.47
C LYS A 41 -0.61 -16.58 6.65
N TYR A 42 -0.39 -16.54 5.33
CA TYR A 42 -0.59 -17.69 4.46
C TYR A 42 0.33 -18.87 4.80
N GLN A 43 1.57 -18.59 5.23
CA GLN A 43 2.55 -19.63 5.55
C GLN A 43 2.35 -20.26 6.93
N LEU A 44 1.78 -19.53 7.90
CA LEU A 44 1.54 -20.04 9.25
C LEU A 44 0.37 -21.03 9.30
N ASP A 45 -0.65 -20.87 8.45
CA ASP A 45 -1.85 -21.74 8.35
C ASP A 45 -2.53 -22.04 9.70
N ILE A 46 -2.38 -21.14 10.69
CA ILE A 46 -3.05 -21.24 11.99
C ILE A 46 -4.40 -20.51 11.88
N PRO A 47 -5.55 -21.19 12.09
CA PRO A 47 -6.88 -20.61 11.88
C PRO A 47 -7.14 -19.35 12.72
N GLU A 48 -6.70 -19.35 13.98
CA GLU A 48 -6.91 -18.24 14.92
C GLU A 48 -6.11 -16.99 14.51
N VAL A 49 -4.86 -17.19 14.10
CA VAL A 49 -3.99 -16.14 13.57
C VAL A 49 -4.57 -15.60 12.26
N THR A 50 -5.02 -16.50 11.39
CA THR A 50 -5.61 -16.14 10.09
C THR A 50 -6.87 -15.28 10.26
N GLN A 51 -7.75 -15.60 11.20
CA GLN A 51 -8.93 -14.79 11.51
C GLN A 51 -8.57 -13.42 12.06
N PHE A 52 -7.58 -13.33 12.97
CA PHE A 52 -7.12 -12.06 13.51
C PHE A 52 -6.54 -11.15 12.41
N PHE A 53 -5.66 -11.69 11.57
CA PHE A 53 -5.05 -10.94 10.47
C PHE A 53 -6.09 -10.49 9.44
N ASN A 54 -7.05 -11.35 9.06
CA ASN A 54 -8.13 -10.96 8.14
C ASN A 54 -9.00 -9.80 8.65
N LYS A 55 -9.12 -9.68 9.97
CA LYS A 55 -9.95 -8.63 10.59
C LYS A 55 -9.24 -7.28 10.63
N TYR A 56 -7.92 -7.26 10.89
CA TYR A 56 -7.19 -6.02 11.19
C TYR A 56 -6.11 -5.64 10.17
N VAL A 57 -5.56 -6.60 9.43
CA VAL A 57 -4.42 -6.38 8.53
C VAL A 57 -4.87 -6.57 7.08
N PRO A 58 -4.87 -5.50 6.26
CA PRO A 58 -5.17 -5.62 4.85
C PRO A 58 -4.02 -6.33 4.10
N GLU A 59 -4.35 -7.00 3.00
CA GLU A 59 -3.36 -7.78 2.24
C GLU A 59 -2.41 -6.91 1.40
N SER A 60 -2.83 -5.70 1.06
CA SER A 60 -2.06 -4.70 0.31
C SER A 60 -2.77 -3.34 0.41
N LEU A 61 -2.09 -2.26 0.01
CA LEU A 61 -2.76 -0.95 -0.09
C LEU A 61 -3.91 -0.98 -1.10
N LEU A 62 -3.74 -1.74 -2.20
CA LEU A 62 -4.81 -1.96 -3.17
C LEU A 62 -6.01 -2.68 -2.55
N GLY A 63 -5.78 -3.69 -1.71
CA GLY A 63 -6.83 -4.39 -0.97
C GLY A 63 -7.63 -3.45 -0.06
N ILE A 64 -7.00 -2.41 0.49
CA ILE A 64 -7.70 -1.37 1.23
C ILE A 64 -8.61 -0.57 0.29
N PHE A 65 -8.11 -0.13 -0.87
CA PHE A 65 -8.94 0.62 -1.81
C PHE A 65 -10.13 -0.21 -2.29
N GLN A 66 -9.94 -1.47 -2.65
CA GLN A 66 -11.03 -2.35 -3.11
C GLN A 66 -12.06 -2.66 -2.02
N LYS A 67 -11.63 -2.80 -0.75
CA LYS A 67 -12.57 -3.07 0.36
C LYS A 67 -13.51 -1.91 0.64
N TYR A 68 -13.06 -0.69 0.34
CA TYR A 68 -13.71 0.51 0.82
C TYR A 68 -14.22 1.45 -0.28
N SER A 69 -13.82 1.26 -1.53
CA SER A 69 -14.32 2.00 -2.70
C SER A 69 -15.01 1.06 -3.68
N THR A 70 -15.98 1.56 -4.45
CA THR A 70 -16.69 0.79 -5.48
C THR A 70 -16.89 1.61 -6.76
N GLY A 71 -17.03 0.92 -7.89
CA GLY A 71 -17.29 1.52 -9.21
C GLY A 71 -16.14 2.39 -9.71
N VAL A 72 -16.48 3.46 -10.45
CA VAL A 72 -15.50 4.32 -11.14
C VAL A 72 -14.46 4.93 -10.19
N PHE A 73 -14.83 5.22 -8.94
CA PHE A 73 -13.90 5.76 -7.95
C PHE A 73 -12.81 4.74 -7.56
N GLN A 74 -13.17 3.46 -7.46
CA GLN A 74 -12.22 2.38 -7.23
C GLN A 74 -11.25 2.23 -8.41
N ASP A 75 -11.74 2.37 -9.64
CA ASP A 75 -10.91 2.27 -10.85
C ASP A 75 -9.84 3.38 -10.87
N ILE A 76 -10.23 4.61 -10.54
CA ILE A 76 -9.31 5.76 -10.46
C ILE A 76 -8.24 5.51 -9.38
N LEU A 77 -8.63 5.04 -8.19
CA LEU A 77 -7.68 4.71 -7.12
C LEU A 77 -6.73 3.58 -7.52
N THR A 78 -7.24 2.59 -8.26
CA THR A 78 -6.45 1.47 -8.78
C THR A 78 -5.39 1.94 -9.78
N TRP A 79 -5.76 2.81 -10.72
CA TRP A 79 -4.80 3.41 -11.64
C TRP A 79 -3.76 4.29 -10.92
N GLY A 80 -4.19 5.06 -9.92
CA GLY A 80 -3.29 5.84 -9.06
C GLY A 80 -2.28 4.96 -8.33
N TYR A 81 -2.73 3.82 -7.77
CA TYR A 81 -1.87 2.82 -7.16
C TYR A 81 -0.83 2.28 -8.16
N ILE A 82 -1.25 1.90 -9.38
CA ILE A 82 -0.35 1.38 -10.42
C ILE A 82 0.74 2.40 -10.76
N ILE A 83 0.37 3.68 -10.96
CA ILE A 83 1.32 4.75 -11.27
C ILE A 83 2.31 4.95 -10.12
N ALA A 84 1.82 4.97 -8.87
CA ALA A 84 2.66 5.15 -7.69
C ALA A 84 3.67 3.99 -7.53
N MET A 85 3.23 2.74 -7.71
CA MET A 85 4.10 1.57 -7.65
C MET A 85 5.10 1.52 -8.81
N GLY A 86 4.71 1.94 -10.01
CA GLY A 86 5.62 2.09 -11.15
C GLY A 86 6.71 3.13 -10.89
N ALA A 87 6.35 4.28 -10.33
CA ALA A 87 7.31 5.31 -9.93
C ALA A 87 8.25 4.82 -8.82
N PHE A 88 7.73 4.07 -7.84
CA PHE A 88 8.54 3.46 -6.78
C PHE A 88 9.59 2.50 -7.35
N LEU A 89 9.17 1.58 -8.23
CA LEU A 89 10.06 0.66 -8.93
C LEU A 89 11.15 1.40 -9.70
N TYR A 90 10.78 2.44 -10.46
CA TYR A 90 11.75 3.27 -11.17
C TYR A 90 12.78 3.90 -10.22
N TYR A 91 12.35 4.46 -9.09
CA TYR A 91 13.26 5.08 -8.12
C TYR A 91 14.19 4.07 -7.44
N VAL A 92 13.67 2.90 -7.06
CA VAL A 92 14.48 1.81 -6.48
C VAL A 92 15.51 1.31 -7.51
N PHE A 93 15.06 1.01 -8.73
CA PHE A 93 15.91 0.51 -9.79
C PHE A 93 17.00 1.52 -10.20
N ARG A 94 16.62 2.80 -10.37
CA ARG A 94 17.57 3.88 -10.65
C ARG A 94 18.61 4.02 -9.55
N THR A 95 18.19 3.93 -8.29
CA THR A 95 19.11 4.00 -7.14
C THR A 95 20.05 2.81 -7.10
N PHE A 96 19.55 1.61 -7.40
CA PHE A 96 20.35 0.39 -7.49
C PHE A 96 21.42 0.50 -8.58
N LEU A 97 21.07 0.96 -9.78
CA LEU A 97 22.01 1.16 -10.89
C LEU A 97 23.06 2.25 -10.63
N LYS A 98 22.72 3.26 -9.81
CA LYS A 98 23.65 4.34 -9.45
C LYS A 98 24.61 3.98 -8.33
N LYS A 99 24.35 2.91 -7.57
CA LYS A 99 25.32 2.37 -6.63
C LYS A 99 26.41 1.66 -7.43
N LYS A 100 27.48 2.41 -7.75
CA LYS A 100 28.81 1.83 -7.96
C LYS A 100 29.41 1.48 -6.60
#